data_AF-A0A7S0RIU3-F1
#
_entry.id   AF-A0A7S0RIU3-F1
#
_cell.length_a   1.000
_cell.length_b   1.000
_cell.length_c   1.000
_cell.angle_alpha   90.00
_cell.angle_beta   90.00
_cell.angle_gamma   90.00
#
_symmetry.space_group_name_H-M   'P 1'
#
loop_
_entity.id
_entity.type
_entity.pdbx_description
1 polymer ?
#
loop_
_entity_poly.entity_id
_entity_poly.type
_entity_poly.pdbx_seq_one_letter_code
_entity_poly.pdbx_strand_id
1 'polypeptide(L)'
;MWLSMATGSRIVQMPRSIVRVLCASRPLVGKPDSHAYTTEAKGDNTGELKDLREAFGYCAAQVRRYDYEGYLCTLQLPTHLRPAAFAIRAFNVETVQAVESTNEASIAKMRLLFWRDAVKGIYQGKPPQQPVAQALSKVVEVARPTKRWFDRIVDTRSEDLDRTAPPPNLAAVEAYAEGTSSAMLYLLLEATGVRSRE
;
A
#
# COMPACT_ATOMS: atom_id res chain seq x y z
N MET A 1 -37.13 -26.29 13.05
CA MET A 1 -36.85 -25.96 11.63
C MET A 1 -35.46 -25.33 11.57
N TRP A 2 -34.63 -25.70 10.60
CA TRP A 2 -33.17 -25.43 10.59
C TRP A 2 -32.77 -24.17 9.82
N LEU A 3 -31.47 -23.80 9.92
CA LEU A 3 -30.73 -22.69 9.26
C LEU A 3 -31.02 -21.31 9.88
N SER A 4 -30.10 -20.60 10.55
CA SER A 4 -28.62 -20.55 10.53
C SER A 4 -27.99 -20.03 9.22
N MET A 5 -27.66 -18.74 9.22
CA MET A 5 -26.55 -18.17 8.44
C MET A 5 -25.81 -17.14 9.28
N ALA A 6 -24.75 -17.58 9.95
CA ALA A 6 -23.79 -16.68 10.59
C ALA A 6 -22.80 -16.15 9.54
N THR A 7 -22.96 -14.89 9.12
CA THR A 7 -21.94 -14.20 8.29
C THR A 7 -20.75 -13.82 9.17
N GLY A 8 -19.81 -14.74 9.31
CA GLY A 8 -18.54 -14.51 10.00
C GLY A 8 -17.60 -13.60 9.20
N SER A 9 -17.77 -12.28 9.32
CA SER A 9 -16.73 -11.31 8.95
C SER A 9 -15.52 -11.51 9.87
N ARG A 10 -14.57 -12.35 9.45
CA ARG A 10 -13.26 -12.42 10.08
C ARG A 10 -12.54 -11.10 9.82
N ILE A 11 -12.54 -10.22 10.81
CA ILE A 11 -11.58 -9.10 10.88
C ILE A 11 -10.20 -9.73 10.70
N VAL A 12 -9.47 -9.35 9.65
CA VAL A 12 -8.14 -9.90 9.34
C VAL A 12 -7.17 -9.33 10.36
N GLN A 13 -7.06 -10.01 11.50
CA GLN A 13 -6.24 -9.61 12.61
C GLN A 13 -4.77 -9.78 12.23
N MET A 14 -4.08 -8.67 11.94
CA MET A 14 -2.66 -8.69 11.63
C MET A 14 -1.86 -9.38 12.75
N PRO A 15 -0.80 -10.15 12.42
CA PRO A 15 0.06 -10.78 13.41
C PRO A 15 0.53 -9.79 14.47
N ARG A 16 0.44 -10.16 15.75
CA ARG A 16 0.81 -9.29 16.88
C ARG A 16 2.24 -8.76 16.80
N SER A 17 3.13 -9.43 16.08
CA SER A 17 4.49 -8.97 15.76
C SER A 17 4.48 -7.64 14.98
N ILE A 18 3.64 -7.51 13.94
CA ILE A 18 3.56 -6.31 13.10
C ILE A 18 2.92 -5.14 13.86
N VAL A 19 1.84 -5.38 14.62
CA VAL A 19 1.20 -4.34 15.44
C VAL A 19 2.16 -3.74 16.47
N ARG A 20 3.09 -4.56 17.01
CA ARG A 20 4.11 -4.12 17.97
C ARG A 20 5.21 -3.25 17.34
N VAL A 21 5.48 -3.39 16.03
CA VAL A 21 6.52 -2.62 15.31
C VAL A 21 6.14 -1.14 15.15
N LEU A 22 4.85 -0.81 15.08
CA LEU A 22 4.38 0.57 14.88
C LEU A 22 3.88 1.27 16.15
N CYS A 23 3.49 0.50 17.18
CA CYS A 23 3.08 1.07 18.47
C CYS A 23 4.25 1.34 19.44
N ALA A 24 5.51 1.04 19.07
CA ALA A 24 6.66 1.09 19.97
C ALA A 24 7.29 2.49 20.12
N SER A 25 6.52 3.45 20.65
CA SER A 25 7.07 4.56 21.42
C SER A 25 7.24 4.09 22.87
N ARG A 26 8.48 3.97 23.35
CA ARG A 26 8.84 3.39 24.65
C ARG A 26 8.26 4.14 25.86
N PRO A 27 8.00 3.42 26.96
CA PRO A 27 8.50 3.80 28.28
C PRO A 27 9.72 2.96 28.72
N LEU A 28 10.38 3.40 29.80
CA LEU A 28 11.62 2.83 30.34
C LEU A 28 11.38 1.76 31.44
N VAL A 29 12.47 1.07 31.80
CA VAL A 29 12.69 0.23 33.02
C VAL A 29 12.21 -1.23 32.97
N GLY A 30 13.09 -2.16 33.41
CA GLY A 30 12.71 -3.49 33.92
C GLY A 30 13.28 -4.73 33.18
N LYS A 31 14.24 -5.40 33.81
CA LYS A 31 14.68 -6.81 33.60
C LYS A 31 14.96 -7.40 35.00
N PRO A 32 15.09 -8.73 35.21
CA PRO A 32 15.30 -9.80 34.23
C PRO A 32 14.12 -10.84 34.29
N ASP A 33 14.18 -12.16 34.04
CA ASP A 33 15.30 -13.08 33.72
C ASP A 33 14.89 -14.33 32.88
N SER A 34 15.34 -15.52 33.30
CA SER A 34 15.52 -16.78 32.56
C SER A 34 14.34 -17.77 32.56
N HIS A 35 14.07 -18.38 31.40
CA HIS A 35 14.47 -19.78 31.14
C HIS A 35 14.41 -20.09 29.63
N ALA A 36 15.11 -21.14 29.21
CA ALA A 36 15.50 -21.35 27.81
C ALA A 36 14.53 -22.24 27.02
N TYR A 37 14.42 -21.96 25.71
CA TYR A 37 14.27 -22.97 24.67
C TYR A 37 15.02 -22.51 23.41
N THR A 38 16.04 -23.27 23.01
CA THR A 38 16.79 -23.08 21.76
C THR A 38 16.45 -24.19 20.77
N THR A 39 15.87 -23.84 19.62
CA THR A 39 16.10 -24.56 18.35
C THR A 39 15.95 -23.56 17.20
N GLU A 40 16.64 -23.81 16.10
CA GLU A 40 17.10 -22.76 15.18
C GLU A 40 16.21 -22.57 13.94
N ALA A 41 16.08 -21.31 13.53
CA ALA A 41 15.91 -20.89 12.14
C ALA A 41 16.50 -19.49 11.99
N LYS A 42 17.82 -19.36 12.16
CA LYS A 42 18.52 -18.07 12.29
C LYS A 42 19.01 -17.52 10.96
N GLY A 43 18.08 -17.27 10.03
CA GLY A 43 18.28 -16.20 9.05
C GLY A 43 18.35 -14.85 9.77
N ASP A 44 19.07 -13.87 9.21
CA ASP A 44 19.14 -12.53 9.82
C ASP A 44 17.87 -11.71 9.54
N ASN A 45 16.77 -12.11 10.16
CA ASN A 45 15.51 -11.36 10.18
C ASN A 45 15.69 -9.94 10.74
N THR A 46 16.80 -9.62 11.42
CA THR A 46 17.05 -8.29 11.99
C THR A 46 17.28 -7.25 10.90
N GLY A 47 18.02 -7.61 9.84
CA GLY A 47 18.21 -6.77 8.66
C GLY A 47 16.90 -6.55 7.92
N GLU A 48 16.22 -7.62 7.52
CA GLU A 48 14.95 -7.55 6.78
C GLU A 48 13.87 -6.74 7.51
N LEU A 49 13.74 -6.89 8.84
CA LEU A 49 12.81 -6.10 9.66
C LEU A 49 13.18 -4.62 9.74
N LYS A 50 14.48 -4.29 9.68
CA LYS A 50 14.97 -2.91 9.63
C LYS A 50 14.63 -2.28 8.27
N ASP A 51 14.90 -2.98 7.18
CA ASP A 51 14.67 -2.51 5.81
C ASP A 51 13.16 -2.30 5.56
N LEU A 52 12.31 -3.22 6.02
CA LEU A 52 10.85 -3.05 5.99
C LEU A 52 10.37 -1.85 6.82
N ARG A 53 11.00 -1.58 7.97
CA ARG A 53 10.65 -0.41 8.79
C ARG A 53 11.04 0.90 8.09
N GLU A 54 12.18 0.94 7.44
CA GLU A 54 12.64 2.07 6.63
C GLU A 54 11.72 2.27 5.41
N ALA A 55 11.29 1.19 4.76
CA ALA A 55 10.31 1.21 3.67
C ALA A 55 8.95 1.81 4.08
N PHE A 56 8.37 1.39 5.21
CA PHE A 56 7.13 2.01 5.72
C PHE A 56 7.35 3.46 6.20
N GLY A 57 8.53 3.78 6.75
CA GLY A 57 8.91 5.15 7.10
C GLY A 57 8.97 6.06 5.89
N TYR A 58 9.55 5.58 4.79
CA TYR A 58 9.57 6.26 3.49
C TYR A 58 8.16 6.50 2.97
N CYS A 59 7.28 5.49 3.00
CA CYS A 59 5.87 5.65 2.58
C CYS A 59 5.18 6.78 3.35
N ALA A 60 5.28 6.79 4.68
CA ALA A 60 4.68 7.84 5.51
C ALA A 60 5.27 9.23 5.23
N ALA A 61 6.58 9.32 4.93
CA ALA A 61 7.25 10.57 4.57
C ALA A 61 6.83 11.09 3.18
N GLN A 62 6.67 10.21 2.19
CA GLN A 62 6.16 10.56 0.85
C GLN A 62 4.74 11.14 0.93
N VAL A 63 3.83 10.43 1.61
CA VAL A 63 2.45 10.88 1.79
C VAL A 63 2.43 12.21 2.56
N ARG A 64 3.21 12.35 3.64
CA ARG A 64 3.31 13.65 4.37
C ARG A 64 3.79 14.81 3.49
N ARG A 65 4.65 14.55 2.50
CA ARG A 65 5.24 15.58 1.63
C ARG A 65 4.33 15.97 0.46
N TYR A 66 3.60 15.02 -0.12
CA TYR A 66 2.88 15.21 -1.38
C TYR A 66 1.36 14.98 -1.30
N ASP A 67 0.85 14.37 -0.22
CA ASP A 67 -0.58 14.15 0.08
C ASP A 67 -0.83 14.47 1.57
N TYR A 68 -0.66 15.74 1.96
CA TYR A 68 -0.72 16.15 3.37
C TYR A 68 -2.10 15.89 4.00
N GLU A 69 -3.18 16.12 3.26
CA GLU A 69 -4.54 15.82 3.71
C GLU A 69 -4.75 14.31 3.89
N GLY A 70 -4.26 13.49 2.94
CA GLY A 70 -4.27 12.03 3.09
C GLY A 70 -3.38 11.53 4.22
N TYR A 71 -2.27 12.22 4.52
CA TYR A 71 -1.46 11.96 5.71
C TYR A 71 -2.26 12.19 6.99
N LEU A 72 -2.90 13.35 7.15
CA LEU A 72 -3.75 13.67 8.30
C LEU A 72 -4.91 12.69 8.46
N CYS A 73 -5.62 12.38 7.37
CA CYS A 73 -6.68 11.37 7.35
C CYS A 73 -6.17 9.98 7.79
N THR A 74 -4.99 9.57 7.32
CA THR A 74 -4.40 8.26 7.65
C THR A 74 -4.00 8.17 9.13
N LEU A 75 -3.63 9.29 9.77
CA LEU A 75 -3.38 9.32 11.21
C LEU A 75 -4.63 9.02 12.06
N GLN A 76 -5.85 9.21 11.54
CA GLN A 76 -7.08 8.89 12.27
C GLN A 76 -7.47 7.41 12.20
N LEU A 77 -6.87 6.62 11.30
CA LEU A 77 -7.12 5.19 11.22
C LEU A 77 -6.58 4.45 12.46
N PRO A 78 -7.16 3.28 12.83
CA PRO A 78 -6.56 2.36 13.79
C PRO A 78 -5.10 2.05 13.46
N THR A 79 -4.23 2.01 14.48
CA THR A 79 -2.75 1.93 14.30
C THR A 79 -2.28 0.74 13.45
N HIS A 80 -3.02 -0.37 13.46
CA HIS A 80 -2.72 -1.57 12.67
C HIS A 80 -3.07 -1.44 11.17
N LEU A 81 -3.91 -0.48 10.78
CA LEU A 81 -4.30 -0.23 9.38
C LEU A 81 -3.44 0.85 8.70
N ARG A 82 -2.87 1.78 9.49
CA ARG A 82 -2.01 2.87 9.00
C ARG A 82 -0.88 2.43 8.05
N PRO A 83 -0.16 1.31 8.24
CA PRO A 83 0.96 0.94 7.37
C PRO A 83 0.48 0.62 5.95
N ALA A 84 -0.60 -0.15 5.84
CA ALA A 84 -1.21 -0.48 4.56
C ALA A 84 -1.74 0.78 3.87
N ALA A 85 -2.41 1.65 4.63
CA ALA A 85 -2.90 2.91 4.10
C ALA A 85 -1.79 3.85 3.61
N PHE A 86 -0.68 3.97 4.36
CA PHE A 86 0.47 4.76 3.93
C PHE A 86 1.18 4.16 2.71
N ALA A 87 1.34 2.84 2.61
CA ALA A 87 1.96 2.21 1.43
C ALA A 87 1.09 2.37 0.16
N ILE A 88 -0.23 2.19 0.27
CA ILE A 88 -1.17 2.39 -0.85
C ILE A 88 -1.19 3.86 -1.29
N ARG A 89 -1.24 4.81 -0.35
CA ARG A 89 -1.16 6.25 -0.67
C ARG A 89 0.20 6.65 -1.23
N ALA A 90 1.30 6.09 -0.73
CA ALA A 90 2.64 6.35 -1.27
C ALA A 90 2.76 5.88 -2.72
N PHE A 91 2.16 4.73 -3.08
CA PHE A 91 2.07 4.30 -4.47
C PHE A 91 1.25 5.25 -5.35
N ASN A 92 0.15 5.80 -4.84
CA ASN A 92 -0.59 6.84 -5.55
C ASN A 92 0.26 8.12 -5.74
N VAL A 93 1.00 8.55 -4.72
CA VAL A 93 1.95 9.67 -4.80
C VAL A 93 3.04 9.40 -5.86
N GLU A 94 3.65 8.22 -5.85
CA GLU A 94 4.72 7.85 -6.80
C GLU A 94 4.22 7.78 -8.25
N THR A 95 2.99 7.33 -8.47
CA THR A 95 2.37 7.27 -9.81
C THR A 95 1.86 8.63 -10.31
N VAL A 96 1.56 9.58 -9.42
CA VAL A 96 1.39 11.00 -9.76
C VAL A 96 2.76 11.64 -10.11
N GLN A 97 3.75 11.47 -9.24
CA GLN A 97 5.10 12.04 -9.41
C GLN A 97 5.83 11.47 -10.63
N ALA A 98 5.51 10.25 -11.07
CA ALA A 98 5.98 9.69 -12.33
C ALA A 98 5.68 10.62 -13.52
N VAL A 99 4.51 11.26 -13.51
CA VAL A 99 4.04 12.23 -14.51
C VAL A 99 4.53 13.64 -14.19
N GLU A 100 4.23 14.16 -13.00
CA GLU A 100 4.41 15.60 -12.70
C GLU A 100 5.87 16.07 -12.64
N SER A 101 6.81 15.18 -12.33
CA SER A 101 8.24 15.54 -12.17
C SER A 101 9.04 15.52 -13.48
N THR A 102 8.39 15.56 -14.64
CA THR A 102 9.02 15.72 -15.96
C THR A 102 8.08 16.35 -16.98
N ASN A 103 8.62 17.14 -17.91
CA ASN A 103 7.87 17.64 -19.08
C ASN A 103 7.98 16.69 -20.29
N GLU A 104 8.83 15.66 -20.21
CA GLU A 104 9.03 14.69 -21.29
C GLU A 104 8.10 13.48 -21.14
N ALA A 105 7.11 13.38 -22.03
CA ALA A 105 6.12 12.29 -22.02
C ALA A 105 6.76 10.88 -22.13
N SER A 106 7.90 10.75 -22.82
CA SER A 106 8.69 9.52 -22.88
C SER A 106 9.20 9.08 -21.50
N ILE A 107 9.73 10.01 -20.71
CA ILE A 107 10.23 9.75 -19.35
C ILE A 107 9.08 9.40 -18.41
N ALA A 108 7.95 10.12 -18.49
CA ALA A 108 6.76 9.82 -17.71
C ALA A 108 6.22 8.41 -18.00
N LYS A 109 6.13 8.02 -19.27
CA LYS A 109 5.74 6.66 -19.70
C LYS A 109 6.69 5.58 -19.18
N MET A 110 8.01 5.79 -19.23
CA MET A 110 8.97 4.82 -18.67
C MET A 110 8.80 4.63 -17.15
N ARG A 111 8.48 5.70 -16.41
CA ARG A 111 8.23 5.63 -14.96
C ARG A 111 6.91 4.94 -14.61
N LEU A 112 5.85 5.14 -15.39
CA LEU A 112 4.60 4.38 -15.24
C LEU A 112 4.77 2.91 -15.64
N LEU A 113 5.55 2.61 -16.68
CA LEU A 113 5.91 1.24 -17.05
C LEU A 113 6.66 0.52 -15.92
N PHE A 114 7.64 1.19 -15.29
CA PHE A 114 8.28 0.67 -14.07
C PHE A 114 7.24 0.32 -12.99
N TRP A 115 6.24 1.17 -12.75
CA TRP A 115 5.19 0.88 -11.77
C TRP A 115 4.29 -0.31 -12.17
N ARG A 116 3.95 -0.46 -13.46
CA ARG A 116 3.22 -1.63 -13.96
C ARG A 116 4.00 -2.94 -13.73
N ASP A 117 5.30 -2.93 -14.02
CA ASP A 117 6.18 -4.08 -13.78
C ASP A 117 6.47 -4.31 -12.28
N ALA A 118 6.57 -3.25 -11.47
CA ALA A 118 6.70 -3.35 -10.03
C ALA A 118 5.48 -4.02 -9.38
N VAL A 119 4.27 -3.62 -9.77
CA VAL A 119 3.01 -4.26 -9.35
C VAL A 119 3.00 -5.73 -9.76
N LYS A 120 3.37 -6.05 -11.01
CA LYS A 120 3.51 -7.44 -11.46
C LYS A 120 4.52 -8.23 -10.61
N GLY A 121 5.69 -7.67 -10.32
CA GLY A 121 6.72 -8.28 -9.47
C GLY A 121 6.24 -8.53 -8.04
N ILE A 122 5.59 -7.55 -7.42
CA ILE A 122 4.99 -7.66 -6.08
C ILE A 122 4.05 -8.87 -5.99
N TYR A 123 3.09 -9.00 -6.91
CA TYR A 123 2.13 -10.12 -6.91
C TYR A 123 2.76 -11.46 -7.32
N GLN A 124 3.99 -11.46 -7.82
CA GLN A 124 4.80 -12.66 -8.08
C GLN A 124 5.79 -12.99 -6.95
N GLY A 125 5.74 -12.27 -5.82
CA GLY A 125 6.68 -12.45 -4.70
C GLY A 125 8.10 -11.97 -5.00
N LYS A 126 8.26 -11.10 -6.01
CA LYS A 126 9.54 -10.54 -6.48
C LYS A 126 9.45 -9.01 -6.59
N PRO A 127 9.21 -8.28 -5.50
CA PRO A 127 9.17 -6.82 -5.52
C PRO A 127 10.55 -6.24 -5.93
N PRO A 128 10.60 -5.18 -6.75
CA PRO A 128 11.85 -4.47 -7.04
C PRO A 128 12.39 -3.78 -5.79
N GLN A 129 13.69 -3.43 -5.79
CA GLN A 129 14.34 -2.70 -4.69
C GLN A 129 13.97 -1.21 -4.69
N GLN A 130 12.68 -0.94 -4.42
CA GLN A 130 12.10 0.39 -4.26
C GLN A 130 11.27 0.38 -2.96
N PRO A 131 11.40 1.39 -2.06
CA PRO A 131 10.83 1.32 -0.71
C PRO A 131 9.30 1.11 -0.65
N VAL A 132 8.54 1.80 -1.50
CA VAL A 132 7.08 1.65 -1.58
C VAL A 132 6.71 0.26 -2.14
N ALA A 133 7.47 -0.26 -3.09
CA ALA A 133 7.25 -1.62 -3.62
C ALA A 133 7.52 -2.71 -2.57
N GLN A 134 8.56 -2.55 -1.74
CA GLN A 134 8.84 -3.46 -0.62
C GLN A 134 7.73 -3.39 0.44
N ALA A 135 7.29 -2.19 0.82
CA ALA A 135 6.17 -2.00 1.74
C ALA A 135 4.86 -2.60 1.19
N LEU A 136 4.53 -2.35 -0.08
CA LEU A 136 3.37 -2.93 -0.76
C LEU A 136 3.44 -4.46 -0.83
N SER A 137 4.62 -5.06 -1.03
CA SER A 137 4.77 -6.52 -0.99
C SER A 137 4.27 -7.10 0.33
N LYS A 138 4.60 -6.47 1.46
CA LYS A 138 4.11 -6.91 2.77
C LYS A 138 2.62 -6.66 2.98
N VAL A 139 2.06 -5.60 2.38
CA VAL A 139 0.61 -5.35 2.36
C VAL A 139 -0.13 -6.40 1.53
N VAL A 140 0.43 -6.80 0.38
CA VAL A 140 -0.13 -7.84 -0.51
C VAL A 140 -0.14 -9.21 0.16
N GLU A 141 0.94 -9.58 0.86
CA GLU A 141 1.01 -10.82 1.65
C GLU A 141 -0.11 -10.92 2.71
N VAL A 142 -0.30 -9.85 3.50
CA VAL A 142 -1.17 -9.86 4.68
C VAL A 142 -2.64 -9.55 4.33
N ALA A 143 -2.89 -8.50 3.55
CA ALA A 143 -4.24 -8.00 3.29
C ALA A 143 -4.79 -8.44 1.93
N ARG A 144 -3.93 -8.89 0.99
CA ARG A 144 -4.30 -9.38 -0.35
C ARG A 144 -5.25 -8.45 -1.13
N PRO A 145 -5.01 -7.13 -1.24
CA PRO A 145 -5.77 -6.28 -2.14
C PRO A 145 -5.75 -6.81 -3.58
N THR A 146 -6.75 -6.44 -4.36
CA THR A 146 -6.99 -6.92 -5.72
C THR A 146 -6.06 -6.19 -6.70
N LYS A 147 -5.19 -6.95 -7.38
CA LYS A 147 -4.17 -6.42 -8.31
C LYS A 147 -4.74 -5.44 -9.34
N ARG A 148 -5.94 -5.72 -9.85
CA ARG A 148 -6.66 -4.92 -10.86
C ARG A 148 -6.73 -3.43 -10.49
N TRP A 149 -6.86 -3.08 -9.21
CA TRP A 149 -6.93 -1.68 -8.81
C TRP A 149 -5.58 -0.96 -8.91
N PHE A 150 -4.46 -1.63 -8.59
CA PHE A 150 -3.12 -1.09 -8.82
C PHE A 150 -2.84 -0.92 -10.32
N ASP A 151 -3.19 -1.93 -11.12
CA ASP A 151 -3.04 -1.87 -12.58
C ASP A 151 -3.83 -0.69 -13.16
N ARG A 152 -5.12 -0.56 -12.81
CA ARG A 152 -6.00 0.51 -13.29
C ARG A 152 -5.46 1.91 -13.01
N ILE A 153 -4.87 2.13 -11.82
CA ILE A 153 -4.26 3.42 -11.44
C ILE A 153 -3.08 3.80 -12.36
N VAL A 154 -2.27 2.82 -12.77
CA VAL A 154 -1.14 3.03 -13.69
C VAL A 154 -1.62 3.18 -15.13
N ASP A 155 -2.57 2.33 -15.52
CA ASP A 155 -3.12 2.26 -16.87
C ASP A 155 -3.86 3.56 -17.22
N THR A 156 -4.78 4.03 -16.36
CA THR A 156 -5.51 5.29 -16.57
C THR A 156 -4.59 6.52 -16.65
N ARG A 157 -3.48 6.57 -15.88
CA ARG A 157 -2.49 7.66 -16.04
C ARG A 157 -1.63 7.52 -17.30
N SER A 158 -1.41 6.30 -17.77
CA SER A 158 -0.68 6.06 -19.03
C SER A 158 -1.54 6.49 -20.23
N GLU A 159 -2.83 6.16 -20.21
CA GLU A 159 -3.83 6.62 -21.19
C GLU A 159 -3.97 8.15 -21.19
N ASP A 160 -3.91 8.78 -20.02
CA ASP A 160 -3.98 10.24 -19.90
C ASP A 160 -2.75 10.96 -20.47
N LEU A 161 -1.55 10.36 -20.38
CA LEU A 161 -0.34 10.86 -21.05
C LEU A 161 -0.40 10.78 -22.58
N ASP A 162 -1.22 9.89 -23.14
CA ASP A 162 -1.44 9.76 -24.58
C ASP A 162 -2.51 10.73 -25.10
N ARG A 163 -3.25 11.39 -24.21
CA ARG A 163 -4.39 12.25 -24.54
C ARG A 163 -3.95 13.67 -24.91
N THR A 164 -4.24 14.09 -26.14
CA THR A 164 -3.84 15.39 -26.69
C THR A 164 -4.86 16.53 -26.48
N ALA A 165 -6.09 16.23 -26.05
CA ALA A 165 -7.16 17.20 -25.87
C ALA A 165 -7.89 17.02 -24.52
N PRO A 166 -8.39 18.08 -23.87
CA PRO A 166 -9.14 18.02 -22.59
C PRO A 166 -10.29 16.99 -22.58
N PRO A 167 -10.73 16.51 -21.39
CA PRO A 167 -11.84 15.56 -21.31
C PRO A 167 -13.11 16.16 -21.94
N PRO A 168 -13.79 15.48 -22.88
CA PRO A 168 -14.83 16.10 -23.71
C PRO A 168 -16.15 16.36 -22.96
N ASN A 169 -16.37 15.73 -21.81
CA ASN A 169 -17.58 15.84 -21.01
C ASN A 169 -17.32 15.38 -19.56
N LEU A 170 -18.32 15.55 -18.69
CA LEU A 170 -18.27 15.13 -17.29
C LEU A 170 -17.98 13.63 -17.12
N ALA A 171 -18.61 12.77 -17.94
CA ALA A 171 -18.42 11.32 -17.84
C ALA A 171 -16.96 10.88 -18.08
N ALA A 172 -16.21 11.60 -18.92
CA ALA A 172 -14.77 11.37 -19.10
C ALA A 172 -13.95 11.76 -17.86
N VAL A 173 -14.35 12.83 -17.14
CA VAL A 173 -13.73 13.23 -15.87
C VAL A 173 -14.05 12.22 -14.77
N GLU A 174 -15.30 11.76 -14.69
CA GLU A 174 -15.73 10.70 -13.77
C GLU A 174 -14.99 9.38 -14.01
N ALA A 175 -14.83 8.97 -15.28
CA ALA A 175 -14.07 7.77 -15.64
C ALA A 175 -12.59 7.85 -15.21
N TYR A 176 -11.96 9.03 -15.34
CA TYR A 176 -10.59 9.26 -14.86
C TYR A 176 -10.49 9.23 -13.33
N ALA A 177 -11.44 9.88 -12.63
CA ALA A 177 -11.51 9.86 -11.17
C ALA A 177 -11.74 8.43 -10.63
N GLU A 178 -12.55 7.64 -11.33
CA GLU A 178 -12.82 6.24 -11.02
C GLU A 178 -11.58 5.34 -11.24
N GLY A 179 -10.83 5.58 -12.32
CA GLY A 179 -9.59 4.88 -12.61
C GLY A 179 -8.43 5.19 -11.64
N THR A 180 -8.45 6.36 -11.00
CA THR A 180 -7.37 6.84 -10.13
C THR A 180 -7.77 6.90 -8.65
N SER A 181 -8.58 7.88 -8.27
CA SER A 181 -8.97 8.16 -6.89
C SER A 181 -9.87 7.06 -6.30
N SER A 182 -10.92 6.63 -7.01
CA SER A 182 -11.78 5.53 -6.51
C SER A 182 -11.00 4.22 -6.40
N ALA A 183 -10.18 3.88 -7.39
CA ALA A 183 -9.33 2.68 -7.35
C ALA A 183 -8.39 2.67 -6.12
N MET A 184 -7.81 3.83 -5.75
CA MET A 184 -7.04 3.95 -4.51
C MET A 184 -7.92 3.75 -3.26
N LEU A 185 -9.14 4.32 -3.23
CA LEU A 185 -10.08 4.13 -2.12
C LEU A 185 -10.53 2.67 -1.98
N TYR A 186 -10.74 1.94 -3.08
CA TYR A 186 -11.05 0.51 -3.07
C TYR A 186 -9.89 -0.30 -2.48
N LEU A 187 -8.64 0.00 -2.86
CA LEU A 187 -7.46 -0.62 -2.25
C LEU A 187 -7.39 -0.39 -0.73
N LEU A 188 -7.71 0.83 -0.28
CA LEU A 188 -7.77 1.14 1.16
C LEU A 188 -8.88 0.35 1.87
N LEU A 189 -10.07 0.23 1.28
CA LEU A 189 -11.17 -0.57 1.82
C LEU A 189 -10.80 -2.05 1.92
N GLU A 190 -10.25 -2.63 0.85
CA GLU A 190 -9.80 -4.01 0.80
C GLU A 190 -8.70 -4.28 1.84
N ALA A 191 -7.80 -3.31 2.08
CA ALA A 191 -6.78 -3.38 3.12
C ALA A 191 -7.36 -3.40 4.56
N THR A 192 -8.59 -2.92 4.76
CA THR A 192 -9.34 -3.08 6.03
C THR A 192 -10.17 -4.37 6.10
N GLY A 193 -10.21 -5.15 5.02
CA GLY A 193 -11.02 -6.35 4.87
C GLY A 193 -12.43 -6.12 4.31
N VAL A 194 -12.78 -4.88 3.95
CA VAL A 194 -14.04 -4.56 3.26
C VAL A 194 -13.86 -4.76 1.76
N ARG A 195 -14.64 -5.65 1.15
CA ARG A 195 -14.60 -5.93 -0.29
C ARG A 195 -15.99 -5.81 -0.89
N SER A 196 -16.04 -5.41 -2.16
CA SER A 196 -17.27 -5.59 -2.95
C SER A 196 -17.60 -7.08 -3.03
N ARG A 197 -18.90 -7.39 -3.02
CA ARG A 197 -19.41 -8.73 -3.34
C ARG A 197 -19.80 -8.71 -4.82
N GLU A 198 -18.88 -9.15 -5.67
CA GLU A 198 -19.13 -9.62 -7.03
C GLU A 198 -19.00 -11.16 -7.03
#